data_AF-Q1B029-F1
#
_entry.id   AF-Q1B029-F1
#
_cell.length_a   1.000
_cell.length_b   1.000
_cell.length_c   1.000
_cell.angle_alpha   90.00
_cell.angle_beta   90.00
_cell.angle_gamma   90.00
#
_symmetry.space_group_name_H-M   'P 1'
#
loop_
_entity.id
_entity.type
_entity.pdbx_description
1 polymer ?
#
loop_
_entity_poly.entity_id
_entity_poly.type
_entity_poly.pdbx_seq_one_letter_code
_entity_poly.pdbx_strand_id
1 'polypeptide(L)'
;MGPAGIPEVIRLRDARGERPPDAAGAGDFWYDPAVWGLPLSPASRVLYAGICAHAGHGEINRQDLRNLLKGQPDEAVAAALRELAEANLLVPAGGDERVMDCEIRPVSGLSGGSSAARDRASP
;
A
#
# COMPACT_ATOMS: atom_id res chain seq x y z
N MET A 1 -3.11 7.34 -19.23
CA MET A 1 -4.53 6.99 -19.05
C MET A 1 -4.56 5.99 -17.89
N GLY A 2 -4.78 6.46 -16.66
CA GLY A 2 -4.87 5.56 -15.50
C GLY A 2 -6.22 4.84 -15.50
N PRO A 3 -6.35 3.64 -14.90
CA PRO A 3 -7.59 2.88 -14.95
C PRO A 3 -8.75 3.70 -14.36
N ALA A 4 -9.86 3.76 -15.08
CA ALA A 4 -11.06 4.53 -14.74
C ALA A 4 -11.88 3.91 -13.58
N GLY A 5 -11.30 2.99 -12.79
CA GLY A 5 -12.00 2.28 -11.72
C GLY A 5 -11.07 1.48 -10.81
N ILE A 6 -11.63 0.94 -9.73
CA ILE A 6 -10.92 0.02 -8.83
C ILE A 6 -10.63 -1.27 -9.60
N PRO A 7 -9.39 -1.80 -9.62
CA PRO A 7 -9.11 -3.12 -10.20
C PRO A 7 -9.96 -4.21 -9.53
N GLU A 8 -10.21 -5.32 -10.22
CA GLU A 8 -10.92 -6.46 -9.64
C GLU A 8 -10.09 -7.15 -8.55
N VAL A 9 -8.77 -7.20 -8.76
CA VAL A 9 -7.80 -7.76 -7.82
C VAL A 9 -6.54 -6.87 -7.79
N ILE A 10 -6.01 -6.62 -6.60
CA ILE A 10 -4.68 -6.06 -6.41
C ILE A 10 -3.79 -7.16 -5.83
N ARG A 11 -2.75 -7.53 -6.55
CA ARG A 11 -1.70 -8.42 -6.05
C ARG A 11 -0.72 -7.59 -5.23
N LEU A 12 -0.46 -8.04 -4.01
CA LEU A 12 0.31 -7.32 -3.01
C LEU A 12 1.66 -8.00 -2.83
N ARG A 13 2.73 -7.27 -3.17
CA ARG A 13 4.09 -7.63 -2.78
C ARG A 13 4.44 -6.85 -1.51
N ASP A 14 4.72 -7.58 -0.44
CA ASP A 14 5.21 -6.97 0.79
C ASP A 14 6.69 -6.57 0.63
N ALA A 15 6.96 -5.28 0.54
CA ALA A 15 8.32 -4.71 0.55
C ALA A 15 8.56 -3.83 1.79
N ARG A 16 7.76 -3.99 2.83
CA ARG A 16 7.90 -3.23 4.09
C ARG A 16 9.14 -3.65 4.89
N GLY A 17 9.63 -4.87 4.66
CA GLY A 17 10.77 -5.43 5.37
C GLY A 17 10.38 -6.03 6.71
N GLU A 18 11.31 -6.00 7.66
CA GLU A 18 11.07 -6.52 9.01
C GLU A 18 9.99 -5.72 9.75
N ARG A 19 9.17 -6.42 10.54
CA ARG A 19 8.13 -5.80 11.35
C ARG A 19 8.77 -4.85 12.37
N PRO A 20 8.44 -3.55 12.36
CA PRO A 20 8.95 -2.61 13.35
C PRO A 20 8.37 -2.93 14.74
N PRO A 21 9.07 -2.57 15.83
CA PRO A 21 8.63 -2.85 17.19
C PRO A 21 7.29 -2.19 17.53
N ASP A 22 7.03 -1.01 16.94
CA ASP A 22 5.80 -0.25 17.14
C ASP A 22 4.67 -0.64 16.17
N ALA A 23 4.84 -1.70 15.38
CA ALA A 23 3.83 -2.14 14.43
C ALA A 23 2.53 -2.56 15.12
N ALA A 24 1.41 -1.99 14.67
CA ALA A 24 0.08 -2.38 15.10
C ALA A 24 -0.35 -3.65 14.37
N GLY A 25 -0.80 -4.67 15.10
CA GLY A 25 -1.27 -5.96 14.56
C GLY A 25 -0.55 -7.18 15.14
N ALA A 26 -0.75 -8.35 14.53
CA ALA A 26 -0.23 -9.63 15.01
C ALA A 26 0.21 -10.53 13.86
N GLY A 27 1.33 -11.26 14.05
CA GLY A 27 1.91 -12.11 13.01
C GLY A 27 2.24 -11.33 11.74
N ASP A 28 1.85 -11.87 10.58
CA ASP A 28 2.00 -11.26 9.26
C ASP A 28 1.01 -10.12 8.98
N PHE A 29 0.01 -9.96 9.85
CA PHE A 29 -1.06 -8.97 9.74
C PHE A 29 -0.71 -7.75 10.59
N TRP A 30 0.14 -6.87 10.08
CA TRP A 30 0.57 -5.67 10.77
C TRP A 30 0.58 -4.44 9.86
N TYR A 31 0.54 -3.23 10.41
CA TYR A 31 0.79 -1.98 9.71
C TYR A 31 1.57 -0.99 10.58
N ASP A 32 2.24 -0.02 9.97
CA ASP A 32 2.97 1.02 10.69
C ASP A 32 1.99 2.12 11.17
N PRO A 33 1.81 2.35 12.49
CA PRO A 33 0.92 3.37 13.00
C PRO A 33 1.35 4.80 12.65
N ALA A 34 2.59 5.02 12.18
CA ALA A 34 3.04 6.31 11.69
C ALA A 34 2.18 6.82 10.51
N VAL A 35 1.45 5.94 9.81
CA VAL A 35 0.49 6.32 8.75
C VAL A 35 -0.55 7.34 9.25
N TRP A 36 -0.90 7.30 10.54
CA TRP A 36 -1.88 8.22 11.13
C TRP A 36 -1.36 9.65 11.24
N GLY A 37 -0.04 9.85 11.25
CA GLY A 37 0.61 11.16 11.26
C GLY A 37 0.86 11.75 9.88
N LEU A 38 0.65 11.00 8.79
CA LEU A 38 0.88 11.48 7.43
C LEU A 38 -0.23 12.44 6.96
N PRO A 39 0.07 13.41 6.08
CA PRO A 39 -0.91 14.34 5.51
C PRO A 39 -1.79 13.69 4.43
N LEU A 40 -2.34 12.51 4.72
CA LEU A 40 -3.24 11.73 3.88
C LEU A 40 -4.70 11.92 4.30
N SER A 41 -5.64 11.65 3.39
CA SER A 41 -7.05 11.55 3.75
C SER A 41 -7.31 10.41 4.76
N PRO A 42 -8.35 10.52 5.61
CA PRO A 42 -8.73 9.44 6.51
C PRO A 42 -8.99 8.11 5.78
N ALA A 43 -9.57 8.17 4.58
CA ALA A 43 -9.83 6.99 3.76
C ALA A 43 -8.52 6.30 3.36
N SER A 44 -7.52 7.04 2.90
CA SER A 44 -6.21 6.48 2.51
C SER A 44 -5.49 5.82 3.68
N ARG A 45 -5.53 6.43 4.87
CA ARG A 45 -4.90 5.84 6.07
C ARG A 45 -5.55 4.50 6.46
N VAL A 46 -6.88 4.45 6.46
CA VAL A 46 -7.65 3.22 6.72
C VAL A 46 -7.35 2.17 5.65
N LEU A 47 -7.32 2.58 4.38
CA LEU A 47 -7.06 1.70 3.26
C LEU A 47 -5.65 1.10 3.32
N TYR A 48 -4.63 1.90 3.67
CA TYR A 48 -3.26 1.42 3.87
C TYR A 48 -3.18 0.38 4.98
N ALA A 49 -3.79 0.65 6.14
CA ALA A 49 -3.81 -0.29 7.26
C ALA A 49 -4.48 -1.62 6.87
N GLY A 50 -5.60 -1.55 6.13
CA GLY A 50 -6.31 -2.72 5.62
C GLY A 50 -5.51 -3.52 4.58
N ILE A 51 -4.88 -2.85 3.62
CA ILE A 51 -4.00 -3.48 2.61
C ILE A 51 -2.80 -4.15 3.28
N CYS A 52 -2.20 -3.48 4.27
CA CYS A 52 -1.10 -4.01 5.06
C CYS A 52 -1.47 -5.30 5.81
N ALA A 53 -2.70 -5.40 6.31
CA ALA A 53 -3.20 -6.65 6.88
C ALA A 53 -3.33 -7.75 5.82
N HIS A 54 -3.74 -7.41 4.60
CA HIS A 54 -3.85 -8.39 3.50
C HIS A 54 -2.51 -8.73 2.83
N ALA A 55 -1.42 -8.07 3.20
CA ALA A 55 -0.09 -8.36 2.67
C ALA A 55 0.32 -9.82 2.88
N GLY A 56 -0.05 -10.42 4.02
CA GLY A 56 0.19 -11.84 4.30
C GLY A 56 -0.59 -12.81 3.40
N HIS A 57 -1.69 -12.35 2.79
CA HIS A 57 -2.44 -13.13 1.79
C HIS A 57 -1.89 -12.96 0.36
N GLY A 58 -1.12 -11.90 0.09
CA GLY A 58 -0.53 -11.63 -1.22
C GLY A 58 -1.49 -11.05 -2.26
N GLU A 59 -2.78 -10.90 -1.96
CA GLU A 59 -3.75 -10.23 -2.82
C GLU A 59 -4.95 -9.68 -2.03
N ILE A 60 -5.63 -8.69 -2.61
CA ILE A 60 -6.89 -8.14 -2.11
C ILE A 60 -7.84 -7.89 -3.28
N ASN A 61 -9.08 -8.35 -3.19
CA ASN A 61 -10.07 -8.16 -4.24
C ASN A 61 -10.84 -6.82 -4.08
N ARG A 62 -11.57 -6.42 -5.13
CA ARG A 62 -12.40 -5.21 -5.14
C ARG A 62 -13.42 -5.18 -3.98
N GLN A 63 -14.03 -6.31 -3.65
CA GLN A 63 -15.03 -6.37 -2.60
C GLN A 63 -14.41 -6.07 -1.24
N ASP A 64 -13.23 -6.62 -0.96
CA ASP A 64 -12.49 -6.36 0.28
C ASP A 64 -12.01 -4.91 0.36
N LEU A 65 -11.53 -4.33 -0.75
CA LEU A 65 -11.22 -2.89 -0.81
C LEU A 65 -12.44 -2.02 -0.47
N ARG A 66 -13.62 -2.38 -0.98
CA ARG A 66 -14.89 -1.70 -0.64
C ARG A 66 -15.30 -1.94 0.81
N ASN A 67 -15.06 -3.13 1.34
CA ASN A 67 -15.36 -3.47 2.73
C ASN A 67 -14.47 -2.68 3.70
N LEU A 68 -13.21 -2.43 3.35
CA LEU A 68 -12.28 -1.59 4.13
C LEU A 68 -12.79 -0.14 4.27
N LEU A 69 -13.40 0.40 3.21
CA LEU A 69 -14.01 1.74 3.20
C LEU A 69 -15.55 1.65 3.16
N LYS A 70 -16.12 0.83 4.05
CA LYS A 70 -17.55 0.53 4.09
C LYS A 70 -18.41 1.80 3.96
N GLY A 71 -19.24 1.85 2.93
CA GLY A 71 -20.17 2.95 2.65
C GLY A 71 -19.61 4.07 1.77
N GLN A 72 -18.36 3.99 1.34
CA GLN A 72 -17.78 4.92 0.37
C GLN A 72 -18.03 4.46 -1.07
N PRO A 73 -18.20 5.40 -2.03
CA PRO A 73 -18.31 5.07 -3.45
C PRO A 73 -16.97 4.57 -4.00
N ASP A 74 -17.01 3.87 -5.13
CA ASP A 74 -15.79 3.31 -5.75
C ASP A 74 -14.77 4.39 -6.13
N GLU A 75 -15.25 5.58 -6.45
CA GLU A 75 -14.46 6.77 -6.74
C GLU A 75 -13.60 7.20 -5.54
N ALA A 76 -14.14 7.10 -4.31
CA ALA A 76 -13.41 7.44 -3.10
C ALA A 76 -12.33 6.40 -2.79
N VAL A 77 -12.60 5.11 -3.05
CA VAL A 77 -11.57 4.05 -2.93
C VAL A 77 -10.48 4.26 -3.97
N ALA A 78 -10.84 4.57 -5.22
CA ALA A 78 -9.88 4.84 -6.29
C ALA A 78 -9.03 6.10 -6.00
N ALA A 79 -9.65 7.15 -5.45
CA ALA A 79 -8.93 8.36 -5.01
C ALA A 79 -7.96 8.04 -3.87
N ALA A 80 -8.38 7.23 -2.90
CA ALA A 80 -7.53 6.81 -1.79
C ALA A 80 -6.33 5.95 -2.25
N LEU A 81 -6.55 5.00 -3.17
CA LEU A 81 -5.47 4.23 -3.80
C LEU A 81 -4.47 5.14 -4.51
N ARG A 82 -4.97 6.16 -5.22
CA ARG A 82 -4.13 7.13 -5.93
C ARG A 82 -3.30 7.97 -4.97
N GLU A 83 -3.91 8.44 -3.88
CA GLU A 83 -3.21 9.21 -2.83
C GLU A 83 -2.12 8.36 -2.16
N LEU A 84 -2.37 7.06 -1.91
CA LEU A 84 -1.33 6.14 -1.40
C LEU A 84 -0.18 5.92 -2.38
N ALA A 85 -0.47 5.87 -3.68
CA ALA A 85 0.55 5.79 -4.72
C ALA A 85 1.37 7.07 -4.83
N GLU A 86 0.73 8.23 -4.79
CA GLU A 86 1.38 9.56 -4.76
C GLU A 86 2.26 9.72 -3.51
N ALA A 87 1.83 9.17 -2.38
CA ALA A 87 2.58 9.12 -1.15
C ALA A 87 3.65 8.01 -1.10
N ASN A 88 3.90 7.29 -2.20
CA ASN A 88 4.88 6.19 -2.30
C ASN A 88 4.68 5.06 -1.27
N LEU A 89 3.46 4.88 -0.75
CA LEU A 89 3.11 3.81 0.17
C LEU A 89 2.62 2.55 -0.55
N LEU A 90 2.00 2.72 -1.72
CA LEU A 90 1.51 1.65 -2.58
C LEU A 90 1.97 1.89 -4.01
N VAL A 91 3.09 1.28 -4.41
CA VAL A 91 3.70 1.54 -5.71
C VAL A 91 3.16 0.55 -6.74
N PRO A 92 2.51 1.00 -7.83
CA PRO A 92 2.11 0.11 -8.91
C PRO A 92 3.36 -0.44 -9.61
N ALA A 93 3.49 -1.77 -9.64
CA ALA A 93 4.59 -2.51 -10.26
C ALA A 93 4.23 -3.03 -11.67
N GLY A 94 2.96 -2.91 -12.08
CA GLY A 94 2.45 -3.35 -13.36
C GLY A 94 1.00 -3.84 -13.28
N GLY A 95 0.60 -4.61 -14.28
CA GLY A 95 -0.71 -5.24 -14.34
C GLY A 95 -1.56 -4.77 -15.53
N ASP A 96 -2.80 -5.23 -15.54
CA ASP A 96 -3.82 -4.98 -16.54
C ASP A 96 -5.02 -4.26 -15.92
N GLU A 97 -6.01 -3.91 -16.73
CA GLU A 97 -7.26 -3.23 -16.31
C GLU A 97 -8.06 -3.96 -15.20
N ARG A 98 -7.86 -5.26 -15.02
CA ARG A 98 -8.54 -6.09 -14.01
C ARG A 98 -7.67 -6.45 -12.82
N VAL A 99 -6.36 -6.59 -13.04
CA VAL A 99 -5.41 -7.06 -12.02
C VAL A 99 -4.27 -6.06 -11.95
N MET A 100 -4.09 -5.44 -10.78
CA MET A 100 -3.02 -4.49 -10.55
C MET A 100 -1.97 -5.12 -9.64
N ASP A 101 -0.70 -5.10 -10.05
CA ASP A 101 0.39 -5.52 -9.19
C ASP A 101 0.89 -4.30 -8.41
N CYS A 102 0.89 -4.40 -7.09
CA CYS A 102 1.31 -3.33 -6.19
C CYS A 102 2.36 -3.81 -5.19
N GLU A 103 3.32 -2.93 -4.92
CA GLU A 103 4.29 -3.10 -3.86
C GLU A 103 3.94 -2.21 -2.66
N ILE A 104 3.80 -2.83 -1.48
CA ILE A 104 3.55 -2.11 -0.24
C ILE A 104 4.89 -1.66 0.33
N ARG A 105 5.02 -0.34 0.56
CA ARG A 105 6.23 0.29 1.10
C ARG A 105 6.02 0.66 2.57
N PRO A 106 7.10 0.69 3.39
CA PRO A 106 7.00 1.09 4.78
C PRO A 106 6.84 2.61 4.89
N VAL A 107 6.08 3.07 5.88
CA VAL A 107 5.90 4.51 6.15
C VAL A 107 7.24 5.17 6.50
N SER A 108 8.11 4.46 7.22
CA SER A 108 9.43 4.94 7.63
C SER A 108 10.38 5.20 6.44
N GLY A 109 10.09 4.66 5.25
CA GLY A 109 10.88 4.87 4.03
C GLY A 109 10.71 6.25 3.39
N LEU A 110 9.69 7.02 3.79
CA LEU A 110 9.44 8.37 3.24
C LEU A 110 10.41 9.43 3.78
N SER A 111 11.09 9.14 4.89
CA SER A 111 12.10 10.02 5.48
C SER A 111 13.54 9.74 5.01
N GLY A 112 13.74 8.69 4.20
CA GLY A 112 15.06 8.28 3.71
C GLY A 112 15.19 8.56 2.22
N GLY A 113 15.87 9.66 1.87
CA GLY A 113 16.20 10.00 0.49
C GLY A 113 16.85 8.83 -0.24
N SER A 114 16.61 8.80 -1.55
CA SER A 114 17.30 7.98 -2.55
C SER A 114 18.75 7.68 -2.14
N SER A 115 18.98 6.50 -1.58
CA SER A 115 20.30 5.91 -1.51
C SER A 115 20.21 4.61 -2.29
N ALA A 116 20.24 4.77 -3.61
CA ALA A 116 20.60 3.69 -4.50
C ALA A 116 21.98 3.20 -4.04
N ALA A 117 21.98 2.06 -3.35
CA ALA A 117 23.15 1.26 -3.10
C ALA A 117 23.85 1.00 -4.45
N ARG A 118 24.94 1.73 -4.68
CA ARG A 118 26.01 1.31 -5.58
C ARG A 118 27.13 0.75 -4.72
N ASP A 119 26.83 -0.40 -4.11
CA ASP A 119 27.88 -1.33 -3.74
C ASP A 119 28.15 -2.19 -4.97
N ARG A 120 29.19 -1.83 -5.73
CA ARG A 120 29.86 -2.80 -6.60
C ARG A 120 31.36 -2.59 -6.45
N ALA A 121 31.88 -3.37 -5.52
CA ALA A 121 33.23 -3.88 -5.38
C ALA A 121 34.22 -3.58 -6.52
N SER A 122 35.40 -3.13 -6.08
CA SER A 122 36.70 -3.12 -6.76
C SER A 122 37.02 -4.47 -7.45
N PRO A 123 37.91 -4.45 -8.44
CA PRO A 123 39.34 -4.63 -8.13
C PRO A 123 40.21 -3.39 -8.38
#